data_AF-A0AAV2GJ36-F1
#
_entry.id   AF-A0AAV2GJ36-F1
#
_cell.length_a   1.000
_cell.length_b   1.000
_cell.length_c   1.000
_cell.angle_alpha   90.00
_cell.angle_beta   90.00
_cell.angle_gamma   90.00
#
_symmetry.space_group_name_H-M   'P 1'
#
loop_
_entity.id
_entity.type
_entity.pdbx_description
1 polymer ?
#
loop_
_entity_poly.entity_id
_entity_poly.type
_entity_poly.pdbx_seq_one_letter_code
_entity_poly.pdbx_strand_id
1 'polypeptide(L)'
;MESYLQGQGLWSLIGGSEIREPAGDNNAIKKWKMRAGKAMFAIKVTIEDEMLEHVRYAATPKDAWDTLASRFSKKNDMKLKLLENELLSTVQGR
;
A
#
# COMPACT_ATOMS: atom_id res chain seq x y z
N MET A 1 5.63 5.76 3.94
CA MET A 1 6.05 4.55 3.22
C MET A 1 6.58 4.84 1.81
N GLU A 2 5.91 5.65 1.01
CA GLU A 2 6.35 6.00 -0.34
C GLU A 2 7.83 6.42 -0.44
N SER A 3 8.27 7.41 0.36
CA SER A 3 9.67 7.86 0.35
C SER A 3 10.68 6.77 0.73
N TYR A 4 10.29 5.83 1.59
CA TYR A 4 11.14 4.67 1.94
C TYR A 4 11.27 3.73 0.74
N LEU A 5 10.17 3.39 0.07
CA LEU A 5 10.18 2.54 -1.12
C LEU A 5 10.92 3.19 -2.30
N GLN A 6 10.85 4.52 -2.42
CA GLN A 6 11.64 5.30 -3.38
C GLN A 6 13.13 5.20 -3.07
N GLY A 7 13.54 5.42 -1.81
CA GLY A 7 14.93 5.26 -1.38
C GLY A 7 15.51 3.85 -1.57
N GLN A 8 14.65 2.82 -1.55
CA GLN A 8 15.02 1.43 -1.82
C GLN A 8 14.95 1.04 -3.31
N GLY A 9 14.52 1.95 -4.20
CA GLY A 9 14.30 1.65 -5.62
C GLY A 9 13.20 0.63 -5.88
N LEU A 10 12.23 0.50 -4.97
CA LEU A 10 11.11 -0.45 -5.03
C LEU A 10 9.81 0.21 -5.51
N TRP A 11 9.74 1.54 -5.50
CA TRP A 11 8.54 2.28 -5.90
C TRP A 11 8.07 1.97 -7.34
N SER A 12 9.00 1.66 -8.25
CA SER A 12 8.70 1.34 -9.65
C SER A 12 7.76 0.14 -9.82
N LEU A 13 7.71 -0.76 -8.85
CA LEU A 13 6.86 -1.96 -8.84
C LEU A 13 5.42 -1.71 -8.40
N ILE A 14 5.12 -0.50 -7.89
CA ILE A 14 3.85 -0.16 -7.24
C ILE A 14 3.21 1.05 -7.92
N GLY A 15 4.00 2.10 -8.10
CA GLY A 15 3.57 3.39 -8.65
C GLY A 15 4.40 3.86 -9.86
N GLY A 16 5.19 2.99 -10.48
CA GLY A 16 6.03 3.34 -11.63
C GLY A 16 5.88 2.39 -12.82
N SER A 17 6.92 2.28 -13.65
CA SER A 17 6.86 1.58 -14.94
C SER A 17 7.00 0.06 -14.87
N GLU A 18 7.35 -0.50 -13.70
CA GLU A 18 7.69 -1.93 -13.54
C GLU A 18 6.60 -2.69 -12.77
N ILE A 19 5.37 -2.20 -12.77
CA ILE A 19 4.25 -2.81 -12.03
C ILE A 19 3.96 -4.26 -12.45
N ARG A 20 4.18 -4.58 -13.73
CA ARG A 20 3.88 -5.89 -14.31
C ARG A 20 5.16 -6.69 -14.53
N GLU A 21 5.05 -8.01 -14.41
CA GLU A 21 6.12 -8.92 -14.79
C GLU A 21 6.52 -8.67 -16.26
N PRO A 22 7.82 -8.50 -16.57
CA PRO A 22 8.28 -8.29 -17.94
C PRO A 22 8.08 -9.57 -18.78
N ALA A 23 7.86 -9.41 -20.08
CA ALA A 23 7.68 -10.54 -21.00
C ALA A 23 9.01 -11.03 -21.60
N GLY A 24 9.11 -12.34 -21.84
CA GLY A 24 10.14 -12.95 -22.70
C GLY A 24 11.46 -13.28 -22.02
N ASP A 25 12.17 -12.29 -21.47
CA ASP A 25 13.50 -12.53 -20.89
C ASP A 25 13.42 -13.15 -19.49
N ASN A 26 13.84 -14.41 -19.37
CA ASN A 26 13.89 -15.13 -18.10
C ASN A 26 14.77 -14.43 -17.05
N ASN A 27 15.84 -13.73 -17.45
CA ASN A 27 16.67 -12.99 -16.51
C ASN A 27 15.96 -11.74 -16.00
N ALA A 28 15.30 -10.98 -16.87
CA ALA A 28 14.42 -9.88 -16.48
C ALA A 28 13.30 -10.35 -15.55
N ILE A 29 12.64 -11.47 -15.86
CA ILE A 29 11.59 -12.07 -15.02
C ILE A 29 12.14 -12.42 -13.64
N LYS A 30 13.27 -13.12 -13.55
CA LYS A 30 13.90 -13.47 -12.26
C LYS A 30 14.27 -12.22 -11.44
N LYS A 31 14.88 -11.22 -12.08
CA LYS A 31 15.25 -9.95 -11.43
C LYS A 31 14.02 -9.21 -10.92
N TRP A 32 12.95 -9.19 -11.72
CA TRP A 32 11.67 -8.60 -11.34
C TRP A 32 11.06 -9.33 -10.14
N LYS A 33 10.96 -10.67 -10.17
CA LYS A 33 10.42 -11.48 -9.07
C LYS A 33 11.17 -11.26 -7.75
N MET A 34 12.49 -11.16 -7.81
CA MET A 34 13.31 -10.86 -6.62
C MET A 34 12.99 -9.48 -6.04
N ARG A 35 12.88 -8.44 -6.87
CA ARG A 35 12.54 -7.08 -6.40
C ARG A 35 11.09 -7.01 -5.93
N ALA A 36 10.16 -7.69 -6.61
CA ALA A 36 8.78 -7.83 -6.18
C ALA A 36 8.66 -8.49 -4.80
N GLY A 37 9.42 -9.57 -4.55
CA GLY A 37 9.51 -10.20 -3.25
C GLY A 37 10.02 -9.25 -2.15
N LYS A 38 11.05 -8.46 -2.44
CA LYS A 38 11.57 -7.43 -1.50
C LYS A 38 10.54 -6.34 -1.20
N ALA A 39 9.83 -5.85 -2.22
CA ALA A 39 8.76 -4.86 -2.04
C ALA A 39 7.62 -5.42 -1.18
N MET A 40 7.22 -6.68 -1.43
CA MET A 40 6.19 -7.36 -0.66
C MET A 40 6.62 -7.56 0.81
N PHE A 41 7.88 -7.94 1.05
CA PHE A 41 8.42 -8.07 2.40
C PHE A 41 8.44 -6.72 3.13
N ALA A 42 8.93 -5.66 2.48
CA ALA A 42 8.94 -4.32 3.03
C ALA A 42 7.53 -3.86 3.43
N ILE A 43 6.53 -4.06 2.55
CA ILE A 43 5.13 -3.75 2.85
C ILE A 43 4.66 -4.53 4.09
N LYS A 44 4.87 -5.86 4.11
CA LYS A 44 4.41 -6.75 5.18
C LYS A 44 5.04 -6.44 6.55
N VAL A 45 6.33 -6.13 6.61
CA VAL A 45 7.01 -5.84 7.88
C VAL A 45 6.62 -4.48 8.48
N THR A 46 6.18 -3.54 7.65
CA THR A 46 5.85 -2.17 8.10
C THR A 46 4.39 -1.94 8.45
N ILE A 47 3.53 -2.93 8.25
CA ILE A 47 2.11 -2.84 8.60
C ILE A 47 1.84 -3.62 9.89
N GLU A 48 0.86 -3.17 10.67
CA GLU A 48 0.39 -3.86 11.87
C GLU A 48 -0.13 -5.26 11.53
N ASP A 49 -0.02 -6.21 12.46
CA ASP A 49 -0.37 -7.62 12.26
C ASP A 49 -1.82 -7.83 11.79
N GLU A 50 -2.77 -6.99 12.21
CA GLU A 50 -4.16 -7.03 11.77
C GLU A 50 -4.29 -6.71 10.26
N MET A 51 -3.39 -5.88 9.72
CA MET A 51 -3.37 -5.54 8.30
C MET A 51 -2.64 -6.57 7.44
N LEU A 52 -1.80 -7.42 8.04
CA LEU A 52 -1.13 -8.52 7.34
C LEU A 52 -2.13 -9.52 6.76
N GLU A 53 -3.23 -9.80 7.44
CA GLU A 53 -4.26 -10.73 6.96
C GLU A 53 -4.84 -10.29 5.61
N HIS A 54 -4.94 -8.98 5.38
CA HIS A 54 -5.54 -8.41 4.18
C HIS A 54 -4.59 -8.35 2.98
N VAL A 55 -3.27 -8.30 3.20
CA VAL A 55 -2.26 -8.32 2.13
C VAL A 55 -1.59 -9.68 1.95
N ARG A 56 -1.88 -10.65 2.84
CA ARG A 56 -1.29 -12.00 2.80
C ARG A 56 -1.50 -12.68 1.44
N TYR A 57 -2.67 -12.49 0.84
CA TYR A 57 -3.10 -13.12 -0.40
C TYR A 57 -2.88 -12.25 -1.65
N ALA A 58 -2.25 -11.09 -1.52
CA ALA A 58 -1.96 -10.23 -2.66
C ALA A 58 -0.96 -10.91 -3.60
N ALA A 59 -1.32 -10.99 -4.89
CA ALA A 59 -0.49 -11.62 -5.91
C ALA A 59 0.71 -10.75 -6.30
N THR A 60 0.57 -9.42 -6.25
CA THR A 60 1.62 -8.47 -6.61
C THR A 60 1.83 -7.39 -5.54
N PRO A 61 3.01 -6.75 -5.48
CA PRO A 61 3.25 -5.61 -4.59
C PRO A 61 2.25 -4.48 -4.80
N LYS A 62 1.79 -4.27 -6.05
CA LYS A 62 0.76 -3.29 -6.35
C LYS A 62 -0.58 -3.66 -5.73
N ASP A 63 -1.03 -4.91 -5.85
CA ASP A 63 -2.31 -5.35 -5.25
C ASP A 63 -2.29 -5.21 -3.72
N ALA A 64 -1.16 -5.54 -3.09
CA ALA A 64 -0.96 -5.35 -1.66
C ALA A 64 -1.06 -3.87 -1.29
N TRP A 65 -0.38 -3.00 -2.03
CA TRP A 65 -0.40 -1.56 -1.83
C TRP A 65 -1.79 -0.95 -2.02
N ASP A 66 -2.48 -1.29 -3.12
CA ASP A 66 -3.81 -0.77 -3.44
C ASP A 66 -4.84 -1.20 -2.37
N THR A 67 -4.71 -2.43 -1.85
CA THR A 67 -5.52 -2.92 -0.72
C THR A 67 -5.31 -2.09 0.55
N LEU A 68 -4.06 -1.79 0.89
CA LEU A 68 -3.72 -0.92 2.02
C LEU A 68 -4.25 0.49 1.80
N ALA A 69 -3.98 1.10 0.66
CA ALA A 69 -4.41 2.44 0.31
C ALA A 69 -5.94 2.60 0.41
N SER A 70 -6.70 1.63 -0.12
CA SER A 70 -8.16 1.62 -0.02
C SER A 70 -8.66 1.57 1.42
N ARG A 71 -8.03 0.74 2.28
CA ARG A 71 -8.41 0.61 3.69
C ARG A 71 -8.07 1.86 4.49
N PHE A 72 -6.88 2.43 4.30
CA PHE A 72 -6.48 3.67 4.96
C PHE A 72 -7.32 4.85 4.49
N SER A 73 -7.68 4.93 3.20
CA SER A 73 -8.63 5.95 2.72
C SER A 73 -9.96 5.86 3.46
N LYS A 74 -10.55 4.66 3.56
CA LYS A 74 -11.81 4.48 4.30
C LYS A 74 -11.71 4.82 5.79
N LYS A 75 -10.63 4.41 6.46
CA LYS A 75 -10.39 4.72 7.88
C LYS A 75 -10.20 6.22 8.08
N ASN A 76 -9.53 6.90 7.15
CA ASN A 76 -9.35 8.34 7.16
C ASN A 76 -10.67 9.06 6.89
N ASP A 77 -11.50 8.59 5.95
CA ASP A 77 -12.83 9.13 5.67
C ASP A 77 -13.75 9.00 6.89
N MET A 78 -13.70 7.86 7.60
CA MET A 78 -14.46 7.68 8.85
C MET A 78 -13.96 8.61 9.95
N LYS A 79 -12.64 8.76 10.12
CA LYS A 79 -12.05 9.72 11.07
C LYS A 79 -12.43 11.16 10.72
N LEU A 80 -12.43 11.51 9.43
CA LEU A 80 -12.82 12.83 8.95
C LEU A 80 -14.29 13.11 9.25
N LYS A 81 -15.19 12.17 8.94
CA LYS A 81 -16.62 12.28 9.27
C LYS A 81 -16.89 12.36 10.77
N LEU A 82 -16.13 11.64 11.60
CA LEU A 82 -16.23 11.74 13.05
C LEU A 82 -15.85 13.15 13.51
N LEU A 83 -14.74 13.68 13.01
CA LEU A 83 -14.29 15.04 13.31
C LEU A 83 -15.32 16.08 12.85
N GLU A 84 -15.86 15.95 11.65
CA GLU A 84 -16.93 16.82 11.14
C GLU A 84 -18.16 16.79 12.05
N ASN A 85 -18.60 15.61 12.50
CA ASN A 85 -19.72 15.46 13.44
C ASN A 85 -19.43 16.07 14.81
N GLU A 86 -18.23 15.88 15.36
CA GLU A 86 -17.80 16.53 16.61
C GLU A 86 -17.80 18.05 16.47
N LEU A 87 -17.26 18.58 15.38
CA LEU A 87 -17.25 20.02 15.10
C LEU A 87 -18.67 20.57 14.95
N LEU A 88 -19.54 19.91 14.17
CA LEU A 88 -20.93 20.32 14.00
C LEU A 88 -21.73 20.29 15.30
N SER A 89 -21.50 19.29 16.15
CA SER A 89 -22.15 19.20 17.47
C SER A 89 -21.65 20.24 18.47
N THR A 90 -20.39 20.71 18.37
CA THR A 90 -19.92 21.87 19.16
C THR A 90 -20.48 23.20 18.69
N VAL A 91 -20.87 23.34 17.42
CA VAL A 91 -21.42 24.58 16.84
C VAL A 91 -22.93 24.71 17.08
N GLN A 92 -23.66 23.60 17.18
CA GLN A 92 -25.11 23.60 17.44
C GLN A 92 -25.47 23.60 18.94
N GLY A 93 -24.49 23.49 19.83
CA GLY A 93 -24.66 23.54 21.28
C GLY A 93 -24.36 24.92 21.88
N ARG A 94 -25.07 25.97 21.47
CA ARG A 94 -25.21 27.24 22.22
C ARG A 94 -26.57 27.88 21.97
#